data_AF-A0A2S2NGK8-F1
#
_entry.id   AF-A0A2S2NGK8-F1
#
_cell.length_a   1.000
_cell.length_b   1.000
_cell.length_c   1.000
_cell.angle_alpha   90.00
_cell.angle_beta   90.00
_cell.angle_gamma   90.00
#
_symmetry.space_group_name_H-M   'P 1'
#
loop_
_entity.id
_entity.type
_entity.pdbx_description
1 polymer ?
#
loop_
_entity_poly.entity_id
_entity_poly.type
_entity_poly.pdbx_seq_one_letter_code
_entity_poly.pdbx_strand_id
1 'polypeptide(L)'
;NSLKSFLSVRDSHQFADEQLKKNARLRDAFGISEFFIEGSSLDPERKIKEAALAQLKALQVDQALEQTQMNEDTSTNKDSSIANELQFKSPKHKKRKKKKSKSHKSDN
;
A
#
# COMPACT_ATOMS: atom_id res chain seq x y z
N ASN A 1 16.43 27.02 -1.71
CA ASN A 1 15.03 26.68 -1.36
C ASN A 1 14.41 25.53 -2.15
N SER A 2 14.79 25.27 -3.40
CA SER A 2 14.16 24.23 -4.24
C SER A 2 14.28 22.78 -3.69
N LEU A 3 15.42 22.38 -3.13
CA LEU A 3 15.58 21.02 -2.59
C LEU A 3 14.64 20.71 -1.41
N LYS A 4 14.31 21.71 -0.57
CA LYS A 4 13.40 21.53 0.57
C LYS A 4 11.95 21.30 0.13
N SER A 5 11.52 21.97 -0.95
CA SER A 5 10.17 21.75 -1.49
C SER A 5 10.02 20.37 -2.13
N PHE A 6 11.03 19.88 -2.85
CA PHE A 6 10.99 18.53 -3.41
C PHE A 6 10.89 17.44 -2.33
N LEU A 7 11.64 17.58 -1.24
CA LEU A 7 11.55 16.67 -0.08
C LEU A 7 10.16 16.73 0.57
N SER A 8 9.63 17.94 0.79
CA SER A 8 8.30 18.14 1.39
C SER A 8 7.15 17.55 0.56
N VAL A 9 7.22 17.63 -0.78
CA VAL A 9 6.23 17.03 -1.68
C VAL A 9 6.28 15.52 -1.60
N ARG A 10 7.49 14.93 -1.64
CA ARG A 10 7.67 13.47 -1.52
C ARG A 10 7.14 12.94 -0.19
N ASP A 11 7.45 13.62 0.91
CA ASP A 11 6.99 13.24 2.24
C ASP A 11 5.46 13.35 2.36
N SER A 12 4.87 14.38 1.75
CA SER A 12 3.41 14.56 1.71
C SER A 12 2.70 13.45 0.91
N HIS A 13 3.28 13.02 -0.21
CA HIS A 13 2.76 11.88 -0.99
C HIS A 13 2.82 10.57 -0.19
N GLN A 14 3.94 10.30 0.49
CA GLN A 14 4.08 9.12 1.33
C GLN A 14 3.05 9.11 2.46
N PHE A 15 2.86 10.25 3.12
CA PHE A 15 1.87 10.36 4.19
C PHE A 15 0.45 10.18 3.65
N ALA A 16 0.13 10.74 2.48
CA ALA A 16 -1.17 10.56 1.83
C ALA A 16 -1.46 9.08 1.52
N ASP A 17 -0.48 8.35 0.97
CA ASP A 17 -0.62 6.93 0.65
C ASP A 17 -0.82 6.07 1.90
N GLU A 18 -0.10 6.37 2.99
CA GLU A 18 -0.28 5.69 4.27
C GLU A 18 -1.67 5.93 4.86
N GLN A 19 -2.18 7.16 4.77
CA GLN A 19 -3.53 7.47 5.25
C GLN A 19 -4.61 6.81 4.41
N LEU A 20 -4.43 6.78 3.09
CA LEU A 20 -5.32 6.05 2.20
C LEU A 20 -5.40 4.57 2.56
N LYS A 21 -4.25 3.93 2.85
CA LYS A 21 -4.19 2.53 3.31
C LYS A 21 -4.87 2.33 4.66
N LYS A 22 -4.68 3.25 5.60
CA LYS A 22 -5.37 3.21 6.91
C LYS A 22 -6.88 3.32 6.73
N ASN A 23 -7.35 4.25 5.90
CA ASN A 23 -8.76 4.42 5.60
C ASN A 23 -9.35 3.20 4.87
N ALA A 24 -8.62 2.58 3.93
CA ALA A 24 -9.04 1.34 3.28
C ALA A 24 -9.23 0.21 4.31
N ARG A 25 -8.27 0.04 5.22
CA ARG A 25 -8.37 -0.96 6.29
C ARG A 25 -9.57 -0.71 7.22
N LEU A 26 -9.89 0.55 7.49
CA LEU A 26 -11.08 0.89 8.27
C LEU A 26 -12.35 0.49 7.52
N ARG A 27 -12.45 0.78 6.22
CA ARG A 27 -13.60 0.36 5.39
C ARG A 27 -13.79 -1.15 5.44
N ASP A 28 -12.72 -1.92 5.27
CA ASP A 28 -12.76 -3.38 5.35
C ASP A 28 -13.24 -3.86 6.73
N ALA A 29 -12.74 -3.26 7.82
CA ALA A 29 -13.11 -3.61 9.19
C ALA A 29 -14.60 -3.34 9.48
N PHE A 30 -15.17 -2.28 8.88
CA PHE A 30 -16.61 -1.99 8.96
C PHE A 30 -17.45 -2.77 7.94
N GLY A 31 -16.85 -3.62 7.11
CA GLY A 31 -17.54 -4.37 6.06
C GLY A 31 -18.07 -3.47 4.93
N ILE A 32 -17.46 -2.31 4.73
CA ILE A 32 -17.78 -1.38 3.64
C ILE A 32 -16.93 -1.77 2.42
N SER A 33 -17.60 -2.25 1.38
CA SER A 33 -16.99 -2.59 0.09
C SER A 33 -16.26 -1.39 -0.53
N GLU A 34 -15.19 -1.63 -1.30
CA GLU A 34 -14.53 -0.60 -2.10
C GLU A 34 -15.49 0.07 -3.09
N PHE A 35 -16.47 -0.70 -3.59
CA PHE A 35 -17.48 -0.26 -4.55
C PHE A 35 -18.79 0.18 -3.88
N PHE A 36 -18.76 0.38 -2.55
CA PHE A 36 -19.93 0.79 -1.78
C PHE A 36 -20.56 2.06 -2.36
N ILE A 37 -21.88 2.00 -2.60
CA ILE A 37 -22.66 3.13 -3.10
C ILE A 37 -23.42 3.75 -1.92
N GLU A 38 -23.01 4.95 -1.50
CA GLU A 38 -23.66 5.69 -0.42
C GLU A 38 -25.12 6.01 -0.77
N GLY A 39 -26.02 5.90 0.22
CA GLY A 39 -27.45 6.13 0.04
C GLY A 39 -28.23 5.00 -0.66
N SER A 40 -27.55 3.98 -1.18
CA SER A 40 -28.21 2.83 -1.84
C SER A 40 -28.69 1.73 -0.87
N SER A 41 -28.73 2.00 0.43
CA SER A 41 -29.09 0.97 1.43
C SER A 41 -30.50 0.41 1.24
N LEU A 42 -31.42 1.18 0.64
CA LEU A 42 -32.79 0.77 0.34
C LEU A 42 -32.95 0.18 -1.08
N ASP A 43 -31.91 0.26 -1.92
CA ASP A 43 -31.94 -0.30 -3.28
C ASP A 43 -31.83 -1.83 -3.22
N PRO A 44 -32.83 -2.59 -3.71
CA PRO A 44 -32.75 -4.04 -3.74
C PRO A 44 -31.65 -4.55 -4.69
N GLU A 45 -31.32 -3.76 -5.72
CA GLU A 45 -30.29 -4.08 -6.72
C GLU A 45 -28.88 -3.61 -6.32
N ARG A 46 -28.70 -3.05 -5.12
CA ARG A 46 -27.41 -2.52 -4.65
C ARG A 46 -26.27 -3.53 -4.85
N LYS A 47 -26.47 -4.78 -4.40
CA LYS A 47 -25.44 -5.82 -4.49
C LYS A 47 -25.03 -6.11 -5.94
N ILE A 48 -25.97 -6.04 -6.88
CA ILE A 48 -25.73 -6.31 -8.29
C ILE A 48 -24.87 -5.17 -8.88
N LYS A 49 -25.21 -3.92 -8.58
CA LYS A 49 -24.45 -2.74 -9.02
C LYS A 49 -23.03 -2.75 -8.47
N GLU A 50 -22.85 -3.02 -7.17
CA GLU A 50 -21.53 -3.13 -6.54
C GLU A 50 -20.69 -4.26 -7.17
N ALA A 51 -21.30 -5.43 -7.44
CA ALA A 51 -20.63 -6.55 -8.07
C ALA A 51 -20.25 -6.28 -9.54
N ALA A 52 -21.08 -5.54 -10.29
CA ALA A 52 -20.77 -5.14 -11.65
C ALA A 52 -19.56 -4.19 -11.69
N LEU A 53 -19.50 -3.21 -10.78
CA LEU A 53 -18.34 -2.31 -10.65
C LEU A 53 -17.07 -3.07 -10.27
N ALA A 54 -17.18 -4.05 -9.37
CA ALA A 54 -16.05 -4.91 -9.01
C ALA A 54 -15.50 -5.68 -10.22
N GLN A 55 -16.37 -6.26 -11.03
CA GLN A 55 -15.99 -6.98 -12.25
C GLN A 55 -15.34 -6.04 -13.28
N LEU A 56 -15.92 -4.85 -13.50
CA LEU A 56 -15.33 -3.86 -14.41
C LEU A 56 -13.93 -3.44 -13.97
N LYS A 57 -13.70 -3.26 -12.66
CA LYS A 57 -12.37 -2.94 -12.15
C LYS A 57 -11.38 -4.10 -12.30
N ALA A 58 -11.81 -5.34 -12.06
CA ALA A 58 -10.97 -6.52 -12.26
C ALA A 58 -10.50 -6.62 -13.73
N LEU A 59 -11.42 -6.46 -14.69
CA LEU A 59 -11.08 -6.49 -16.13
C LEU A 59 -10.12 -5.37 -16.54
N GLN A 60 -10.21 -4.19 -15.92
CA GLN A 60 -9.26 -3.09 -16.18
C GLN A 60 -7.87 -3.41 -15.65
N VAL A 61 -7.77 -4.06 -14.48
CA VAL A 61 -6.48 -4.48 -13.92
C VAL A 61 -5.84 -5.55 -14.82
N ASP A 62 -6.62 -6.50 -15.32
CA ASP A 62 -6.10 -7.55 -16.21
C ASP A 62 -5.54 -6.97 -17.51
N GLN A 63 -6.25 -6.03 -18.15
CA GLN A 63 -5.74 -5.33 -19.34
C GLN A 63 -4.46 -4.52 -19.06
N ALA A 64 -4.37 -3.85 -17.91
CA ALA A 64 -3.18 -3.10 -17.53
C ALA A 64 -1.98 -4.04 -17.31
N LEU A 65 -2.19 -5.23 -16.73
CA LEU A 65 -1.15 -6.24 -16.53
C LEU A 65 -0.63 -6.79 -17.87
N GLU A 66 -1.52 -7.08 -18.83
CA GLU A 66 -1.13 -7.52 -20.18
C GLU A 66 -0.29 -6.45 -20.91
N GLN A 67 -0.66 -5.18 -20.78
CA GLN A 67 0.12 -4.07 -21.35
C GLN A 67 1.52 -3.93 -20.72
N THR A 68 1.68 -4.22 -19.43
CA THR A 68 3.01 -4.19 -18.79
C THR A 68 3.92 -5.33 -19.24
N GLN A 69 3.38 -6.52 -19.58
CA GLN A 69 4.20 -7.63 -20.06
C GLN A 69 4.75 -7.40 -21.47
N MET A 70 4.09 -6.59 -22.31
CA MET A 70 4.54 -6.27 -23.67
C MET A 70 5.57 -5.13 -23.75
N ASN A 71 5.90 -4.47 -22.64
CA ASN A 71 6.83 -3.31 -22.61
C ASN A 71 8.22 -3.63 -22.03
N GLU A 72 8.48 -4.87 -21.60
CA GLU A 72 9.79 -5.28 -21.03
C GLU A 72 10.82 -5.72 -22.09
N ASP A 73 10.50 -5.64 -23.40
CA ASP A 73 11.38 -6.09 -24.51
C ASP A 73 12.02 -4.96 -25.35
N THR A 74 12.09 -3.71 -24.85
CA THR A 74 12.95 -2.67 -25.46
C THR A 74 13.86 -1.97 -24.45
N SER A 75 14.70 -2.75 -23.77
CA SER A 75 15.88 -2.24 -23.08
C SER A 75 17.13 -2.36 -23.98
N THR A 76 17.35 -1.37 -24.86
CA THR A 76 18.69 -1.15 -25.43
C THR A 76 19.07 0.33 -25.41
N ASN A 77 20.12 0.61 -24.63
CA ASN A 77 21.09 1.70 -24.75
C ASN A 77 20.59 3.14 -24.59
N LYS A 78 20.80 3.71 -23.40
CA LYS A 78 21.51 5.00 -23.27
C LYS A 78 22.42 4.99 -22.04
N ASP A 79 23.71 4.91 -22.32
CA ASP A 79 24.80 5.19 -21.40
C ASP A 79 24.63 6.56 -20.72
N SER A 80 24.70 6.59 -19.39
CA SER A 80 25.43 7.66 -18.70
C SER A 80 25.98 7.13 -17.38
N SER A 81 27.28 6.88 -17.42
CA SER A 81 28.15 6.67 -16.26
C SER A 81 27.97 7.79 -15.23
N ILE A 82 27.42 7.48 -14.06
CA ILE A 82 27.83 8.12 -12.80
C ILE A 82 27.95 7.03 -11.74
N ALA A 83 29.18 6.55 -11.59
CA ALA A 83 29.63 5.83 -10.42
C ALA A 83 29.42 6.71 -9.17
N ASN A 84 28.64 6.22 -8.21
CA ASN A 84 28.86 6.50 -6.79
C ASN A 84 28.29 5.32 -5.98
N GLU A 85 29.19 4.37 -5.78
CA GLU A 85 29.28 3.49 -4.63
C GLU A 85 28.86 4.20 -3.34
N LEU A 86 27.69 3.86 -2.78
CA LEU A 86 27.47 3.91 -1.34
C LEU A 86 26.65 2.71 -0.91
N GLN A 87 27.40 1.67 -0.55
CA GLN A 87 26.99 0.60 0.32
C GLN A 87 26.29 1.15 1.57
N PHE A 88 24.99 0.91 1.71
CA PHE A 88 24.35 0.93 3.03
C PHE A 88 23.85 -0.45 3.37
N LYS A 89 24.67 -1.14 4.16
CA LYS A 89 24.37 -2.42 4.80
C LYS A 89 23.11 -2.28 5.65
N SER A 90 22.18 -3.19 5.44
CA SER A 90 20.98 -3.37 6.25
C SER A 90 21.32 -3.69 7.72
N PRO A 91 20.72 -2.97 8.70
CA PRO A 91 20.80 -3.38 10.10
C PRO A 91 19.91 -4.62 10.34
N LYS A 92 20.53 -5.79 10.45
CA LYS A 92 19.91 -7.01 11.00
C LYS A 92 19.54 -6.79 12.48
N HIS A 93 18.28 -6.44 12.78
CA HIS A 93 17.79 -6.47 14.16
C HIS A 93 17.59 -7.91 14.63
N LYS A 94 18.53 -8.39 15.46
CA LYS A 94 18.41 -9.62 16.25
C LYS A 94 17.22 -9.50 17.21
N LYS A 95 16.21 -10.36 17.04
CA LYS A 95 15.12 -10.56 18.01
C LYS A 95 15.71 -11.03 19.35
N ARG A 96 15.80 -10.15 20.35
CA ARG A 96 16.06 -10.55 21.75
C ARG A 96 14.75 -11.05 22.35
N LYS A 97 14.63 -12.37 22.57
CA LYS A 97 13.58 -12.96 23.40
C LYS A 97 13.76 -12.48 24.85
N LYS A 98 12.92 -11.58 25.35
CA LYS A 98 12.81 -11.36 26.81
C LYS A 98 12.03 -12.54 27.39
N LYS A 99 12.72 -13.38 28.18
CA LYS A 99 12.11 -14.42 29.00
C LYS A 99 11.29 -13.75 30.12
N LYS A 100 10.13 -14.34 30.42
CA LYS A 100 9.23 -14.03 31.53
C LYS A 100 10.00 -13.96 32.87
N SER A 101 9.72 -12.94 33.67
CA SER A 101 9.86 -13.01 35.13
C SER A 101 8.48 -12.70 35.73
N LYS A 102 7.76 -13.76 36.11
CA LYS A 102 6.50 -13.67 36.84
C LYS A 102 6.86 -13.67 38.32
N SER A 103 7.13 -12.50 38.90
CA SER A 103 7.31 -12.39 40.35
C SER A 103 5.93 -12.35 41.00
N HIS A 104 5.44 -13.50 41.45
CA HIS A 104 4.42 -13.53 42.48
C HIS A 104 5.10 -13.24 43.81
N LYS A 105 4.76 -12.10 44.40
CA LYS A 105 5.08 -11.82 45.80
C LYS A 105 3.85 -12.28 46.60
N SER A 106 3.99 -13.40 47.28
CA SER A 106 3.05 -13.85 48.30
C SER A 106 3.39 -13.08 49.57
N ASP A 107 2.54 -12.14 49.95
CA ASP A 107 2.55 -11.60 51.30
C ASP A 107 1.47 -12.35 52.10
N ASN A 108 1.93 -12.91 53.23
CA ASN A 108 1.14 -13.54 54.29
C ASN A 108 0.11 -12.57 54.88
#